data_AF-F0XI09-F1
#
_entry.id   AF-F0XI09-F1
#
_cell.length_a   1.000
_cell.length_b   1.000
_cell.length_c   1.000
_cell.angle_alpha   90.00
_cell.angle_beta   90.00
_cell.angle_gamma   90.00
#
_symmetry.space_group_name_H-M   'P 1'
#
loop_
_entity.id
_entity.type
_entity.pdbx_description
1 polymer ?
#
loop_
_entity_poly.entity_id
_entity_poly.type
_entity_poly.pdbx_seq_one_letter_code
_entity_poly.pdbx_strand_id
1 'polypeptide(L)'
;MSFSSLVQDLALRNAPPSSRRTRAGASAASTIDDTASHTSHVSRAMSYASTAATSVSISGEISSQLHGGYSHPLARSWQAERQLTKSMFIYPLFVSDMDDEETPIPSLPNQYRRGLNKLVAFLEPLVHKGLRSVILFGVPLQPGSKDQLGTSADDPQGPVVRSIRLLRQRFPHLYVVADVCLCEYTSHGHCGILRDDGSLNNAMSVDRISDVAMAYAHAGAHCVAPSDMNDGRIRAIKLKLIEEGLAHQVLLMSYAAKFSGCLYGPFRDAAGSSPSFGDRKCYQLPPGGRGLARRAIVRDINEGADVIMVKPAGQYLDIISDAKDLGRDLPIAAYQVSGEFAMIHAAAKAGVFDLKGAAIESHESILRAGATILVSYFTPEFLDWLDN
;
A
#
# COMPACT_ATOMS: atom_id res chain seq x y z
N MET A 1 -5.30 -27.77 4.67
CA MET A 1 -5.55 -28.04 3.23
C MET A 1 -5.02 -26.86 2.45
N SER A 2 -4.03 -27.07 1.58
CA SER A 2 -3.29 -26.00 0.88
C SER A 2 -4.15 -25.40 -0.25
N PHE A 3 -4.10 -24.08 -0.38
CA PHE A 3 -4.71 -23.31 -1.47
C PHE A 3 -4.32 -23.84 -2.88
N SER A 4 -3.22 -24.58 -2.96
CA SER A 4 -2.73 -25.20 -4.19
C SER A 4 -3.64 -26.28 -4.77
N SER A 5 -4.46 -26.97 -3.98
CA SER A 5 -5.29 -28.08 -4.50
C SER A 5 -6.61 -27.62 -5.11
N LEU A 6 -7.06 -26.40 -4.85
CA LEU A 6 -8.35 -25.89 -5.37
C LEU A 6 -8.25 -25.36 -6.80
N VAL A 7 -7.04 -24.98 -7.25
CA VAL A 7 -6.81 -24.30 -8.53
C VAL A 7 -6.70 -25.29 -9.70
N GLN A 8 -6.41 -26.57 -9.43
CA GLN A 8 -6.29 -27.59 -10.48
C GLN A 8 -7.64 -28.13 -10.99
N ASP A 9 -8.71 -28.09 -10.19
CA ASP A 9 -10.00 -28.71 -10.55
C ASP A 9 -10.87 -27.87 -11.51
N LEU A 10 -10.58 -26.57 -11.68
CA LEU A 10 -11.36 -25.69 -12.56
C LEU A 10 -10.84 -25.64 -14.01
N ALA A 11 -9.70 -26.25 -14.31
CA ALA A 11 -9.01 -26.10 -15.60
C ALA A 11 -9.46 -27.08 -16.70
N LEU A 12 -10.35 -28.05 -16.43
CA LEU A 12 -10.66 -29.14 -17.36
C LEU A 12 -12.04 -29.10 -18.05
N ARG A 13 -12.73 -27.95 -18.08
CA ARG A 13 -14.10 -27.91 -18.65
C ARG A 13 -14.36 -27.12 -19.93
N ASN A 14 -13.39 -26.45 -20.56
CA ASN A 14 -13.68 -25.74 -21.82
C ASN A 14 -12.53 -25.82 -22.82
N ALA A 15 -12.61 -26.76 -23.75
CA ALA A 15 -11.84 -26.76 -24.99
C ALA A 15 -12.80 -26.62 -26.19
N PRO A 16 -12.66 -25.60 -27.06
CA PRO A 16 -13.37 -25.55 -28.34
C PRO A 16 -12.46 -26.02 -29.49
N PRO A 17 -13.01 -26.59 -30.59
CA PRO A 17 -12.21 -27.09 -31.69
C PRO A 17 -11.91 -26.03 -32.77
N SER A 18 -10.65 -26.05 -33.19
CA SER A 18 -10.02 -25.76 -34.50
C SER A 18 -10.67 -24.85 -35.57
N SER A 19 -9.80 -23.99 -36.09
CA SER A 19 -9.84 -23.09 -37.25
C SER A 19 -10.12 -23.69 -38.64
N ARG A 20 -10.62 -22.85 -39.58
CA ARG A 20 -10.25 -22.88 -41.02
C ARG A 20 -10.38 -21.51 -41.72
N ARG A 21 -9.36 -21.20 -42.54
CA ARG A 21 -9.07 -20.04 -43.43
C ARG A 21 -10.07 -19.87 -44.61
N THR A 22 -10.22 -18.67 -45.19
CA THR A 22 -9.52 -18.18 -46.43
C THR A 22 -10.11 -16.87 -47.06
N ARG A 23 -9.19 -16.01 -47.56
CA ARG A 23 -9.18 -15.10 -48.76
C ARG A 23 -10.25 -13.99 -48.91
N ALA A 24 -9.89 -12.69 -48.99
CA ALA A 24 -9.18 -11.90 -50.02
C ALA A 24 -10.06 -11.45 -51.21
N GLY A 25 -10.17 -10.12 -51.40
CA GLY A 25 -10.78 -9.46 -52.57
C GLY A 25 -10.47 -7.94 -52.54
N ALA A 26 -9.97 -7.42 -53.66
CA ALA A 26 -9.28 -6.14 -53.79
C ALA A 26 -10.10 -5.04 -54.51
N SER A 27 -9.60 -3.80 -54.37
CA SER A 27 -9.61 -2.64 -55.30
C SER A 27 -10.93 -2.08 -55.86
N ALA A 28 -11.11 -0.76 -55.77
CA ALA A 28 -10.84 0.17 -56.89
C ALA A 28 -10.99 1.64 -56.45
N ALA A 29 -10.08 2.47 -56.92
CA ALA A 29 -10.12 3.93 -56.83
C ALA A 29 -10.81 4.51 -58.07
N SER A 30 -11.44 5.68 -57.94
CA SER A 30 -11.69 6.56 -59.08
C SER A 30 -11.57 8.03 -58.67
N THR A 31 -10.64 8.72 -59.32
CA THR A 31 -10.42 10.16 -59.39
C THR A 31 -11.35 10.80 -60.42
N ILE A 32 -11.93 11.96 -60.11
CA ILE A 32 -12.35 12.97 -61.10
C ILE A 32 -12.10 14.36 -60.49
N ASP A 33 -11.28 15.14 -61.20
CA ASP A 33 -11.06 16.59 -61.10
C ASP A 33 -12.24 17.34 -61.77
N ASP A 34 -12.60 18.53 -61.28
CA ASP A 34 -12.55 19.78 -62.06
C ASP A 34 -13.25 21.00 -61.41
N THR A 35 -12.47 22.08 -61.32
CA THR A 35 -12.77 23.51 -61.52
C THR A 35 -13.91 24.26 -60.77
N ALA A 36 -13.46 25.17 -59.90
CA ALA A 36 -13.80 26.60 -59.77
C ALA A 36 -15.25 27.11 -59.99
N SER A 37 -15.82 27.72 -58.93
CA SER A 37 -16.59 28.97 -59.06
C SER A 37 -16.70 29.73 -57.74
N HIS A 38 -16.33 31.01 -57.78
CA HIS A 38 -16.56 32.00 -56.73
C HIS A 38 -18.04 32.14 -56.37
N THR A 39 -18.39 31.92 -55.11
CA THR A 39 -19.59 32.53 -54.49
C THR A 39 -19.30 32.92 -53.05
N SER A 40 -19.51 34.20 -52.78
CA SER A 40 -19.47 34.84 -51.46
C SER A 40 -20.50 34.20 -50.53
N HIS A 41 -20.05 33.41 -49.55
CA HIS A 41 -20.89 33.06 -48.42
C HIS A 41 -20.87 34.20 -47.40
N VAL A 42 -21.90 35.03 -47.47
CA VAL A 42 -22.36 35.90 -46.39
C VAL A 42 -22.42 35.06 -45.12
N SER A 43 -21.61 35.41 -44.10
CA SER A 43 -21.67 34.84 -42.77
C SER A 43 -23.08 35.02 -42.22
N ARG A 44 -23.88 33.95 -42.31
CA ARG A 44 -25.19 33.87 -41.66
C ARG A 44 -24.90 33.79 -40.17
N ALA A 45 -24.97 34.93 -39.49
CA ALA A 45 -25.05 34.94 -38.04
C ALA A 45 -26.17 33.96 -37.66
N MET A 46 -25.80 32.88 -36.95
CA MET A 46 -26.78 31.97 -36.37
C MET A 46 -27.51 32.75 -35.28
N SER A 47 -28.55 33.46 -35.69
CA SER A 47 -29.65 33.83 -34.83
C SER A 47 -30.18 32.51 -34.26
N TYR A 48 -29.83 32.23 -33.01
CA TYR A 48 -30.59 31.28 -32.20
C TYR A 48 -31.97 31.88 -32.07
N ALA A 49 -32.84 31.58 -33.03
CA ALA A 49 -34.26 31.79 -32.90
C ALA A 49 -34.65 31.11 -31.59
N SER A 50 -35.03 31.94 -30.61
CA SER A 50 -35.63 31.50 -29.36
C SER A 50 -36.90 30.74 -29.71
N THR A 51 -36.75 29.44 -29.95
CA THR A 51 -37.87 28.54 -30.15
C THR A 51 -38.66 28.54 -28.86
N ALA A 52 -39.83 29.17 -28.96
CA ALA A 52 -41.02 29.00 -28.15
C ALA A 52 -40.93 27.83 -27.17
N ALA A 53 -41.16 28.16 -25.90
CA ALA A 53 -41.44 27.27 -24.78
C ALA A 53 -41.66 25.82 -25.21
N THR A 54 -40.59 25.05 -25.30
CA THR A 54 -40.69 23.61 -25.26
C THR A 54 -41.29 23.31 -23.90
N SER A 55 -42.57 22.93 -23.90
CA SER A 55 -43.25 22.23 -22.83
C SER A 55 -42.53 20.89 -22.66
N VAL A 56 -41.30 20.94 -22.15
CA VAL A 56 -40.61 19.73 -21.77
C VAL A 56 -41.24 19.35 -20.45
N SER A 57 -42.09 18.33 -20.49
CA SER A 57 -42.24 17.41 -19.37
C SER A 57 -40.86 16.80 -19.11
N ILE A 58 -39.95 17.57 -18.47
CA ILE A 58 -38.67 17.05 -18.00
C ILE A 58 -39.05 16.27 -16.76
N SER A 59 -39.12 14.95 -16.88
CA SER A 59 -39.51 14.05 -15.81
C SER A 59 -38.42 13.93 -14.72
N GLY A 60 -37.91 15.05 -14.21
CA GLY A 60 -36.95 15.09 -13.10
C GLY A 60 -36.66 16.52 -12.64
N GLU A 61 -36.67 16.75 -11.33
CA GLU A 61 -36.29 18.04 -10.73
C GLU A 61 -34.83 18.40 -11.05
N ILE A 62 -34.51 19.70 -11.09
CA ILE A 62 -33.13 20.21 -11.31
C ILE A 62 -32.16 19.59 -10.29
N SER A 63 -32.62 19.40 -9.04
CA SER A 63 -31.89 18.74 -7.95
C SER A 63 -31.38 17.33 -8.29
N SER A 64 -32.02 16.65 -9.25
CA SER A 64 -31.67 15.29 -9.68
C SER A 64 -30.65 15.25 -10.83
N GLN A 65 -30.26 16.39 -11.41
CA GLN A 65 -29.42 16.45 -12.61
C GLN A 65 -27.93 16.47 -12.27
N LEU A 66 -27.31 15.29 -12.14
CA LEU A 66 -25.87 15.16 -11.79
C LEU A 66 -24.96 14.84 -12.99
N HIS A 67 -25.51 14.32 -14.10
CA HIS A 67 -24.71 13.81 -15.24
C HIS A 67 -23.78 14.86 -15.86
N GLY A 68 -24.10 16.15 -15.75
CA GLY A 68 -23.25 17.24 -16.21
C GLY A 68 -21.87 17.26 -15.55
N GLY A 69 -21.76 16.83 -14.28
CA GLY A 69 -20.50 16.85 -13.52
C GLY A 69 -19.49 15.77 -13.91
N TYR A 70 -19.89 14.74 -14.67
CA TYR A 70 -19.04 13.58 -14.98
C TYR A 70 -19.16 13.05 -16.43
N SER A 71 -19.76 13.84 -17.32
CA SER A 71 -19.98 13.48 -18.74
C SER A 71 -18.68 13.40 -19.55
N HIS A 72 -17.67 14.21 -19.21
CA HIS A 72 -16.37 14.28 -19.91
C HIS A 72 -15.26 13.58 -19.08
N PRO A 73 -14.24 12.93 -19.71
CA PRO A 73 -13.11 12.35 -18.98
C PRO A 73 -12.47 13.28 -17.96
N LEU A 74 -12.16 14.52 -18.36
CA LEU A 74 -11.61 15.54 -17.46
C LEU A 74 -12.57 15.91 -16.31
N ALA A 75 -13.88 15.97 -16.58
CA ALA A 75 -14.87 16.29 -15.56
C ALA A 75 -14.93 15.20 -14.48
N ARG A 76 -14.77 13.92 -14.85
CA ARG A 76 -14.63 12.82 -13.89
C ARG A 76 -13.39 12.98 -13.00
N SER A 77 -12.26 13.35 -13.59
CA SER A 77 -11.02 13.58 -12.84
C SER A 77 -11.11 14.77 -11.87
N TRP A 78 -11.93 15.77 -12.16
CA TRP A 78 -12.18 16.91 -11.26
C TRP A 78 -13.04 16.57 -10.04
N GLN A 79 -13.81 15.47 -10.08
CA GLN A 79 -14.60 15.03 -8.92
C GLN A 79 -13.73 14.44 -7.81
N ALA A 80 -12.49 14.04 -8.11
CA ALA A 80 -11.56 13.53 -7.13
C ALA A 80 -10.98 14.67 -6.28
N GLU A 81 -11.14 14.59 -4.95
CA GLU A 81 -10.49 15.53 -4.03
C GLU A 81 -8.96 15.45 -4.07
N ARG A 82 -8.42 14.30 -4.50
CA ARG A 82 -6.99 14.04 -4.68
C ARG A 82 -6.77 13.01 -5.78
N GLN A 83 -5.75 13.24 -6.61
CA GLN A 83 -5.32 12.30 -7.64
C GLN A 83 -4.08 11.52 -7.19
N LEU A 84 -3.92 10.29 -7.69
CA LEU A 84 -2.74 9.46 -7.43
C LEU A 84 -1.49 10.12 -8.00
N THR A 85 -0.40 10.11 -7.22
CA THR A 85 0.92 10.55 -7.68
C THR A 85 1.99 9.58 -7.17
N LYS A 86 3.11 9.48 -7.89
CA LYS A 86 4.20 8.56 -7.56
C LYS A 86 4.75 8.75 -6.14
N SER A 87 4.82 9.99 -5.66
CA SER A 87 5.35 10.32 -4.33
C SER A 87 4.48 9.83 -3.16
N MET A 88 3.25 9.40 -3.42
CA MET A 88 2.38 8.83 -2.39
C MET A 88 2.79 7.40 -2.01
N PHE A 89 3.52 6.70 -2.88
CA PHE A 89 3.82 5.29 -2.71
C PHE A 89 5.06 5.04 -1.85
N ILE A 90 4.90 4.11 -0.91
CA ILE A 90 5.96 3.50 -0.11
C ILE A 90 6.02 2.02 -0.49
N TYR A 91 7.16 1.58 -1.00
CA TYR A 91 7.33 0.20 -1.44
C TYR A 91 7.87 -0.70 -0.31
N PRO A 92 7.16 -1.80 0.06
CA PRO A 92 7.66 -2.76 1.04
C PRO A 92 8.83 -3.60 0.52
N LEU A 93 9.87 -3.77 1.34
CA LEU A 93 11.03 -4.61 1.06
C LEU A 93 11.26 -5.64 2.18
N PHE A 94 11.42 -6.90 1.81
CA PHE A 94 11.79 -7.98 2.72
C PHE A 94 13.29 -8.24 2.61
N VAL A 95 14.04 -7.93 3.68
CA VAL A 95 15.49 -7.99 3.69
C VAL A 95 15.98 -9.17 4.53
N SER A 96 16.73 -10.06 3.90
CA SER A 96 17.35 -11.22 4.53
C SER A 96 18.68 -10.89 5.23
N ASP A 97 19.04 -11.72 6.21
CA ASP A 97 20.37 -11.79 6.82
C ASP A 97 21.39 -12.62 5.99
N MET A 98 20.98 -13.14 4.83
CA MET A 98 21.87 -13.72 3.82
C MET A 98 22.14 -12.72 2.70
N ASP A 99 23.37 -12.19 2.62
CA ASP A 99 23.71 -11.02 1.78
C ASP A 99 23.38 -11.17 0.29
N ASP A 100 23.47 -12.39 -0.27
CA ASP A 100 23.23 -12.67 -1.69
C ASP A 100 21.86 -13.29 -2.00
N GLU A 101 20.96 -13.42 -1.01
CA GLU A 101 19.65 -14.05 -1.21
C GLU A 101 18.80 -13.29 -2.24
N GLU A 102 18.09 -14.03 -3.09
CA GLU A 102 17.03 -13.51 -3.93
C GLU A 102 15.97 -14.60 -4.13
N THR A 103 15.12 -14.77 -3.11
CA THR A 103 14.14 -15.86 -3.06
C THR A 103 12.74 -15.32 -3.38
N PRO A 104 12.03 -15.85 -4.40
CA PRO A 104 10.65 -15.46 -4.66
C PRO A 104 9.74 -15.87 -3.50
N ILE A 105 8.70 -15.08 -3.23
CA ILE A 105 7.68 -15.39 -2.22
C ILE A 105 6.43 -15.88 -2.95
N PRO A 106 6.15 -17.20 -3.03
CA PRO A 106 5.10 -17.72 -3.92
C PRO A 106 3.69 -17.22 -3.61
N SER A 107 3.39 -16.96 -2.34
CA SER A 107 2.09 -16.43 -1.91
C SER A 107 1.93 -14.94 -2.16
N LEU A 108 3.01 -14.22 -2.50
CA LEU A 108 3.04 -12.79 -2.75
C LEU A 108 3.64 -12.51 -4.14
N PRO A 109 2.82 -12.56 -5.20
CA PRO A 109 3.28 -12.49 -6.59
C PRO A 109 4.28 -11.36 -6.87
N ASN A 110 5.33 -11.66 -7.63
CA ASN A 110 6.40 -10.72 -8.02
C ASN A 110 7.23 -10.13 -6.87
N GLN A 111 7.00 -10.55 -5.62
CA GLN A 111 7.79 -10.11 -4.47
C GLN A 111 8.85 -11.15 -4.11
N TYR A 112 9.97 -10.66 -3.57
CA TYR A 112 11.13 -11.46 -3.22
C TYR A 112 11.64 -11.04 -1.86
N ARG A 113 12.20 -12.02 -1.14
CA ARG A 113 13.10 -11.76 -0.03
C ARG A 113 14.50 -11.59 -0.60
N ARG A 114 15.17 -10.49 -0.27
CA ARG A 114 16.46 -10.10 -0.85
C ARG A 114 17.52 -9.87 0.21
N GLY A 115 18.73 -10.31 -0.08
CA GLY A 115 19.92 -9.96 0.67
C GLY A 115 20.40 -8.55 0.35
N LEU A 116 21.29 -8.04 1.20
CA LEU A 116 21.84 -6.69 1.10
C LEU A 116 22.49 -6.40 -0.26
N ASN A 117 23.22 -7.37 -0.84
CA ASN A 117 23.95 -7.21 -2.11
C ASN A 117 23.01 -7.08 -3.32
N LYS A 118 21.73 -7.45 -3.18
CA LYS A 118 20.73 -7.38 -4.25
C LYS A 118 19.92 -6.08 -4.22
N LEU A 119 19.86 -5.38 -3.09
CA LEU A 119 18.96 -4.24 -2.91
C LEU A 119 19.25 -3.07 -3.86
N VAL A 120 20.52 -2.69 -4.04
CA VAL A 120 20.87 -1.51 -4.84
C VAL A 120 20.50 -1.72 -6.31
N ALA A 121 20.94 -2.83 -6.91
CA ALA A 121 20.64 -3.13 -8.31
C ALA A 121 19.13 -3.27 -8.56
N PHE A 122 18.38 -3.79 -7.59
CA PHE A 122 16.93 -3.90 -7.68
C PHE A 122 16.22 -2.54 -7.58
N LEU A 123 16.65 -1.66 -6.67
CA LEU A 123 15.99 -0.38 -6.42
C LEU A 123 16.37 0.71 -7.42
N GLU A 124 17.59 0.69 -7.96
CA GLU A 124 18.08 1.69 -8.92
C GLU A 124 17.10 1.98 -10.08
N PRO A 125 16.58 0.97 -10.82
CA PRO A 125 15.58 1.25 -11.86
C PRO A 125 14.26 1.80 -11.31
N LEU A 126 13.83 1.42 -10.10
CA LEU A 126 12.61 1.96 -9.49
C LEU A 126 12.79 3.41 -9.07
N VAL A 127 13.95 3.77 -8.53
CA VAL A 127 14.32 5.15 -8.19
C VAL A 127 14.35 6.02 -9.45
N HIS A 128 14.92 5.53 -10.56
CA HIS A 128 14.86 6.23 -11.85
C HIS A 128 13.43 6.45 -12.35
N LYS A 129 12.52 5.50 -12.10
CA LYS A 129 11.08 5.64 -12.38
C LYS A 129 10.34 6.54 -11.39
N GLY A 130 11.01 7.10 -10.39
CA GLY A 130 10.44 8.05 -9.44
C GLY A 130 10.00 7.45 -8.11
N LEU A 131 10.46 6.26 -7.73
CA LEU A 131 10.28 5.74 -6.37
C LEU A 131 10.89 6.71 -5.35
N ARG A 132 10.08 7.17 -4.39
CA ARG A 132 10.52 8.13 -3.37
C ARG A 132 10.64 7.55 -1.97
N SER A 133 10.02 6.41 -1.69
CA SER A 133 10.01 5.84 -0.35
C SER A 133 9.96 4.32 -0.33
N VAL A 134 10.63 3.72 0.65
CA VAL A 134 10.59 2.28 0.93
C VAL A 134 10.30 2.04 2.41
N ILE A 135 9.68 0.91 2.72
CA ILE A 135 9.55 0.41 4.10
C ILE A 135 10.25 -0.95 4.23
N LEU A 136 11.16 -1.03 5.19
CA LEU A 136 12.01 -2.20 5.41
C LEU A 136 11.40 -3.16 6.44
N PHE A 137 11.37 -4.45 6.09
CA PHE A 137 11.05 -5.57 6.96
C PHE A 137 12.25 -6.51 7.01
N GLY A 138 12.87 -6.67 8.19
CA GLY A 138 13.95 -7.62 8.38
C GLY A 138 13.42 -9.05 8.47
N VAL A 139 14.09 -9.98 7.81
CA VAL A 139 13.74 -11.40 7.79
C VAL A 139 14.98 -12.21 8.14
N PRO A 140 15.36 -12.26 9.44
CA PRO A 140 16.49 -13.08 9.85
C PRO A 140 16.11 -14.56 9.79
N LEU A 141 16.94 -15.34 9.11
CA LEU A 141 16.74 -16.78 8.87
C LEU A 141 17.86 -17.63 9.46
N GLN A 142 19.00 -17.04 9.80
CA GLN A 142 20.11 -17.77 10.39
C GLN A 142 19.67 -18.43 11.71
N PRO A 143 20.02 -19.71 11.95
CA PRO A 143 19.73 -20.37 13.22
C PRO A 143 20.25 -19.57 14.42
N GLY A 144 19.43 -19.44 15.45
CA GLY A 144 19.79 -18.67 16.66
C GLY A 144 19.55 -17.16 16.55
N SER A 145 19.13 -16.64 15.40
CA SER A 145 18.78 -15.22 15.23
C SER A 145 17.50 -14.81 15.96
N LYS A 146 16.66 -15.75 16.38
CA LYS A 146 15.39 -15.49 17.08
C LYS A 146 15.41 -15.98 18.52
N ASP A 147 15.02 -15.11 19.45
CA ASP A 147 14.92 -15.42 20.88
C ASP A 147 13.62 -14.87 21.49
N GLN A 148 13.42 -14.98 22.81
CA GLN A 148 12.18 -14.52 23.44
C GLN A 148 12.05 -12.99 23.52
N LEU A 149 13.15 -12.25 23.36
CA LEU A 149 13.21 -10.80 23.53
C LEU A 149 13.31 -10.04 22.20
N GLY A 150 13.47 -10.76 21.10
CA GLY A 150 13.75 -10.19 19.79
C GLY A 150 15.08 -9.46 19.78
N THR A 151 16.13 -10.00 20.40
CA THR A 151 17.44 -9.33 20.54
C THR A 151 18.04 -8.90 19.19
N SER A 152 17.78 -9.64 18.10
CA SER A 152 18.28 -9.30 16.76
C SER A 152 17.55 -8.15 16.07
N ALA A 153 16.45 -7.63 16.64
CA ALA A 153 15.64 -6.58 16.01
C ALA A 153 16.42 -5.28 15.79
N ASP A 154 17.38 -4.97 16.64
CA ASP A 154 18.22 -3.77 16.58
C ASP A 154 19.71 -4.08 16.44
N ASP A 155 20.05 -5.31 16.03
CA ASP A 155 21.43 -5.69 15.76
C ASP A 155 22.04 -4.71 14.74
N PRO A 156 23.16 -4.03 15.08
CA PRO A 156 23.87 -3.16 14.15
C PRO A 156 24.34 -3.86 12.87
N GLN A 157 24.47 -5.19 12.89
CA GLN A 157 24.77 -6.05 11.75
C GLN A 157 23.52 -6.75 11.17
N GLY A 158 22.35 -6.51 11.74
CA GLY A 158 21.08 -7.02 11.27
C GLY A 158 20.67 -6.44 9.91
N PRO A 159 19.74 -7.12 9.21
CA PRO A 159 19.35 -6.78 7.84
C PRO A 159 18.78 -5.37 7.72
N VAL A 160 17.97 -4.92 8.68
CA VAL A 160 17.34 -3.58 8.64
C VAL A 160 18.37 -2.48 8.81
N VAL A 161 19.20 -2.54 9.87
CA VAL A 161 20.21 -1.50 10.15
C VAL A 161 21.21 -1.37 9.01
N ARG A 162 21.72 -2.50 8.50
CA ARG A 162 22.64 -2.51 7.34
C ARG A 162 21.97 -1.94 6.09
N SER A 163 20.70 -2.26 5.85
CA SER A 163 19.94 -1.72 4.72
C SER A 163 19.71 -0.22 4.83
N ILE A 164 19.36 0.29 6.01
CA ILE A 164 19.20 1.73 6.22
C ILE A 164 20.48 2.45 5.82
N ARG A 165 21.63 2.05 6.38
CA ARG A 165 22.93 2.68 6.08
C ARG A 165 23.26 2.61 4.59
N LEU A 166 23.08 1.44 3.97
CA LEU A 166 23.33 1.26 2.54
C LEU A 166 22.45 2.17 1.68
N LEU A 167 21.13 2.20 1.93
CA LEU A 167 20.19 2.99 1.13
C LEU A 167 20.40 4.49 1.33
N ARG A 168 20.72 4.94 2.55
CA ARG A 168 21.07 6.33 2.82
C ARG A 168 22.33 6.76 2.05
N GLN A 169 23.32 5.88 1.93
CA GLN A 169 24.54 6.15 1.18
C GLN A 169 24.31 6.13 -0.34
N ARG A 170 23.58 5.14 -0.86
CA ARG A 170 23.46 4.92 -2.31
C ARG A 170 22.33 5.72 -2.95
N PHE A 171 21.27 6.02 -2.20
CA PHE A 171 20.12 6.81 -2.65
C PHE A 171 19.80 7.94 -1.65
N PRO A 172 20.57 9.03 -1.61
CA PRO A 172 20.41 10.09 -0.60
C PRO A 172 19.02 10.75 -0.55
N HIS A 173 18.27 10.71 -1.65
CA HIS A 173 16.92 11.26 -1.77
C HIS A 173 15.79 10.23 -1.58
N LEU A 174 16.12 8.96 -1.38
CA LEU A 174 15.13 7.92 -1.05
C LEU A 174 14.76 8.05 0.43
N TYR A 175 13.46 8.19 0.69
CA TYR A 175 12.92 8.20 2.03
C TYR A 175 12.87 6.77 2.57
N VAL A 176 13.41 6.55 3.76
CA VAL A 176 13.61 5.21 4.33
C VAL A 176 12.77 5.09 5.59
N VAL A 177 11.77 4.23 5.52
CA VAL A 177 10.91 3.84 6.63
C VAL A 177 11.38 2.48 7.16
N ALA A 178 11.46 2.33 8.47
CA ALA A 178 11.72 1.03 9.12
C ALA A 178 10.49 0.59 9.92
N ASP A 179 10.00 -0.64 9.67
CA ASP A 179 8.97 -1.23 10.53
C ASP A 179 9.56 -1.55 11.91
N VAL A 180 8.89 -1.12 12.98
CA VAL A 180 9.31 -1.40 14.35
C VAL A 180 8.34 -2.41 14.97
N CYS A 181 8.81 -3.64 15.13
CA CYS A 181 8.07 -4.75 15.72
C CYS A 181 9.06 -5.86 16.14
N LEU A 182 8.60 -6.79 16.97
CA LEU A 182 9.40 -7.95 17.40
C LEU A 182 8.99 -9.27 16.74
N CYS A 183 7.96 -9.31 15.89
CA CYS A 183 7.42 -10.58 15.41
C CYS A 183 8.31 -11.33 14.43
N GLU A 184 9.18 -10.63 13.70
CA GLU A 184 10.18 -11.23 12.82
C GLU A 184 11.38 -11.78 13.60
N TYR A 185 11.60 -11.28 14.82
CA TYR A 185 12.81 -11.52 15.63
C TYR A 185 12.57 -12.41 16.84
N THR A 186 11.31 -12.61 17.24
CA THR A 186 10.97 -13.45 18.38
C THR A 186 10.85 -14.91 17.99
N SER A 187 11.30 -15.82 18.85
CA SER A 187 11.18 -17.26 18.67
C SER A 187 9.71 -17.73 18.64
N HIS A 188 8.81 -16.97 19.28
CA HIS A 188 7.38 -17.26 19.32
C HIS A 188 6.54 -16.50 18.27
N GLY A 189 7.13 -15.56 17.51
CA GLY A 189 6.43 -14.84 16.44
C GLY A 189 5.32 -13.88 16.89
N HIS A 190 5.32 -13.45 18.16
CA HIS A 190 4.41 -12.43 18.69
C HIS A 190 5.05 -11.04 18.56
N CYS A 191 4.22 -9.99 18.55
CA CYS A 191 4.70 -8.62 18.34
C CYS A 191 5.36 -7.97 19.57
N GLY A 192 5.51 -8.69 20.67
CA GLY A 192 6.10 -8.19 21.91
C GLY A 192 6.59 -9.31 22.81
N ILE A 193 7.14 -8.94 23.97
CA ILE A 193 7.63 -9.84 25.00
C ILE A 193 6.45 -10.45 25.75
N LEU A 194 6.49 -11.75 26.03
CA LEU A 194 5.44 -12.48 26.72
C LEU A 194 5.75 -12.67 28.21
N ARG A 195 4.72 -12.81 29.03
CA ARG A 195 4.80 -13.31 30.41
C ARG A 195 4.85 -14.84 30.41
N ASP A 196 5.11 -15.42 31.58
CA ASP A 196 5.13 -16.88 31.78
C ASP A 196 3.82 -17.58 31.39
N ASP A 197 2.68 -16.87 31.51
CA ASP A 197 1.35 -17.36 31.11
C ASP A 197 1.07 -17.23 29.59
N GLY A 198 2.04 -16.75 28.81
CA GLY A 198 1.92 -16.52 27.37
C GLY A 198 1.18 -15.23 26.99
N SER A 199 0.71 -14.43 27.97
CA SER A 199 0.11 -13.12 27.71
C SER A 199 1.17 -12.06 27.39
N LEU A 200 0.77 -11.01 26.68
CA LEU A 200 1.68 -9.92 26.28
C LEU A 200 2.10 -9.08 27.49
N ASN A 201 3.41 -8.99 27.76
CA ASN A 201 3.97 -8.06 28.73
C ASN A 201 4.14 -6.67 28.10
N ASN A 202 3.09 -5.84 28.19
CA ASN A 202 3.05 -4.53 27.54
C ASN A 202 4.21 -3.61 27.96
N ALA A 203 4.56 -3.54 29.24
CA ALA A 203 5.59 -2.63 29.73
C ALA A 203 6.98 -2.99 29.16
N MET A 204 7.38 -4.26 29.25
CA MET A 204 8.64 -4.74 28.69
C MET A 204 8.65 -4.61 27.16
N SER A 205 7.52 -4.90 26.52
CA SER A 205 7.39 -4.78 25.06
C SER A 205 7.59 -3.35 24.59
N VAL A 206 6.92 -2.38 25.23
CA VAL A 206 7.03 -0.95 24.88
C VAL A 206 8.46 -0.46 25.03
N ASP A 207 9.17 -0.83 26.10
CA ASP A 207 10.55 -0.41 26.30
C ASP A 207 11.47 -0.97 25.21
N ARG A 208 11.38 -2.28 24.96
CA ARG A 208 12.14 -2.98 23.93
C ARG A 208 11.87 -2.43 22.52
N ILE A 209 10.61 -2.20 22.17
CA ILE A 209 10.20 -1.61 20.87
C ILE A 209 10.77 -0.20 20.72
N SER A 210 10.86 0.56 21.82
CA SER A 210 11.44 1.88 21.79
C SER A 210 12.95 1.85 21.55
N ASP A 211 13.67 0.86 22.10
CA ASP A 211 15.09 0.65 21.81
C ASP A 211 15.32 0.33 20.32
N VAL A 212 14.47 -0.55 19.75
CA VAL A 212 14.53 -0.87 18.31
C VAL A 212 14.30 0.36 17.44
N ALA A 213 13.31 1.20 17.80
CA ALA A 213 13.06 2.44 17.10
C ALA A 213 14.28 3.38 17.15
N MET A 214 14.95 3.49 18.31
CA MET A 214 16.15 4.33 18.44
C MET A 214 17.30 3.79 17.60
N ALA A 215 17.53 2.48 17.59
CA ALA A 215 18.58 1.88 16.78
C ALA A 215 18.40 2.16 15.28
N TYR A 216 17.17 2.07 14.77
CA TYR A 216 16.88 2.43 13.39
C TYR A 216 17.02 3.93 13.11
N ALA A 217 16.60 4.78 14.05
CA ALA A 217 16.79 6.22 13.97
C ALA A 217 18.29 6.58 13.89
N HIS A 218 19.13 6.05 14.78
CA HIS A 218 20.58 6.24 14.76
C HIS A 218 21.25 5.64 13.52
N ALA A 219 20.68 4.57 12.95
CA ALA A 219 21.16 4.03 11.66
C ALA A 219 20.89 4.98 10.48
N GLY A 220 20.00 5.96 10.65
CA GLY A 220 19.65 6.98 9.65
C GLY A 220 18.29 6.78 8.99
N ALA A 221 17.37 6.01 9.60
CA ALA A 221 15.99 5.94 9.12
C ALA A 221 15.33 7.32 9.22
N HIS A 222 14.64 7.73 8.16
CA HIS A 222 13.90 8.99 8.17
C HIS A 222 12.58 8.87 8.93
N CYS A 223 12.06 7.64 9.01
CA CYS A 223 10.81 7.32 9.67
C CYS A 223 10.92 5.98 10.36
N VAL A 224 10.39 5.91 11.57
CA VAL A 224 10.13 4.66 12.28
C VAL A 224 8.62 4.41 12.29
N ALA A 225 8.21 3.18 12.00
CA ALA A 225 6.80 2.83 11.83
C ALA A 225 6.39 1.66 12.76
N PRO A 226 5.99 1.96 14.01
CA PRO A 226 5.67 0.93 15.02
C PRO A 226 4.38 0.18 14.68
N SER A 227 4.51 -1.13 14.42
CA SER A 227 3.44 -1.97 13.91
C SER A 227 2.90 -2.98 14.95
N ASP A 228 3.39 -2.90 16.17
CA ASP A 228 3.24 -3.88 17.25
C ASP A 228 1.87 -3.87 17.96
N MET A 229 1.18 -2.72 17.98
CA MET A 229 -0.10 -2.48 18.67
C MET A 229 -0.07 -2.56 20.21
N ASN A 230 1.09 -2.42 20.86
CA ASN A 230 1.14 -2.27 22.32
C ASN A 230 0.58 -0.91 22.76
N ASP A 231 0.00 -0.86 23.94
CA ASP A 231 -0.56 0.37 24.48
C ASP A 231 0.56 1.30 24.98
N GLY A 232 0.57 2.56 24.52
CA GLY A 232 1.53 3.58 24.95
C GLY A 232 2.89 3.58 24.24
N ARG A 233 3.10 2.71 23.22
CA ARG A 233 4.39 2.66 22.52
C ARG A 233 4.77 3.94 21.79
N ILE A 234 3.78 4.68 21.27
CA ILE A 234 4.05 5.92 20.51
C ILE A 234 4.62 6.98 21.45
N ARG A 235 4.03 7.12 22.65
CA ARG A 235 4.55 8.02 23.68
C ARG A 235 5.98 7.67 24.05
N ALA A 236 6.26 6.38 24.30
CA ALA A 236 7.59 5.94 24.69
C ALA A 236 8.64 6.24 23.60
N ILE A 237 8.33 5.91 22.33
CA ILE A 237 9.21 6.20 21.20
C ILE A 237 9.41 7.70 21.02
N LYS A 238 8.33 8.50 21.06
CA LYS A 238 8.43 9.96 20.88
C LYS A 238 9.26 10.60 21.99
N LEU A 239 9.12 10.15 23.24
CA LEU A 239 9.93 10.62 24.36
C LEU A 239 11.42 10.27 24.17
N LYS A 240 11.76 9.04 23.79
CA LYS A 240 13.16 8.67 23.49
C LYS A 240 13.72 9.47 22.32
N LEU A 241 12.94 9.70 21.26
CA LEU A 241 13.36 10.58 20.15
C LEU A 241 13.64 12.02 20.61
N ILE A 242 12.87 12.55 21.57
CA ILE A 242 13.11 13.89 22.13
C ILE A 242 14.39 13.90 22.96
N GLU A 243 14.56 12.90 23.83
CA GLU A 243 15.72 12.74 24.71
C GLU A 243 17.04 12.62 23.93
N GLU A 244 17.03 11.84 22.85
CA GLU A 244 18.18 11.67 21.94
C GLU A 244 18.35 12.86 20.96
N GLY A 245 17.47 13.86 21.01
CA GLY A 245 17.51 15.02 20.11
C GLY A 245 17.16 14.70 18.65
N LEU A 246 16.56 13.55 18.36
CA LEU A 246 16.22 13.07 17.02
C LEU A 246 14.77 13.38 16.58
N ALA A 247 13.92 13.84 17.49
CA ALA A 247 12.49 14.09 17.23
C ALA A 247 12.21 15.11 16.12
N HIS A 248 13.18 15.97 15.79
CA HIS A 248 13.08 16.96 14.72
C HIS A 248 13.49 16.42 13.33
N GLN A 249 14.04 15.20 13.27
CA GLN A 249 14.55 14.58 12.03
C GLN A 249 13.81 13.29 11.68
N VAL A 250 13.30 12.58 12.67
CA VAL A 250 12.70 11.26 12.51
C VAL A 250 11.18 11.34 12.64
N LEU A 251 10.49 10.95 11.58
CA LEU A 251 9.04 10.86 11.53
C LEU A 251 8.55 9.62 12.28
N LEU A 252 7.49 9.77 13.08
CA LEU A 252 6.84 8.66 13.78
C LEU A 252 5.52 8.29 13.09
N MET A 253 5.53 7.20 12.31
CA MET A 253 4.37 6.71 11.56
C MET A 253 3.68 5.57 12.30
N SER A 254 2.63 5.89 13.06
CA SER A 254 1.94 4.90 13.87
C SER A 254 1.01 4.03 13.05
N TYR A 255 1.12 2.70 13.17
CA TYR A 255 0.03 1.79 12.80
C TYR A 255 -1.11 1.86 13.83
N ALA A 256 -1.75 3.01 13.97
CA ALA A 256 -2.70 3.27 15.06
C ALA A 256 -3.95 2.39 14.98
N ALA A 257 -4.40 2.07 13.77
CA ALA A 257 -5.55 1.20 13.53
C ALA A 257 -5.13 -0.02 12.72
N LYS A 258 -4.44 -0.95 13.39
CA LYS A 258 -4.07 -2.26 12.83
C LYS A 258 -4.99 -3.36 13.34
N PHE A 259 -5.75 -3.95 12.44
CA PHE A 259 -6.75 -4.97 12.76
C PHE A 259 -6.17 -6.38 12.69
N SER A 260 -6.71 -7.28 13.50
CA SER A 260 -6.55 -8.72 13.37
C SER A 260 -7.41 -9.22 12.20
N GLY A 261 -6.97 -10.26 11.50
CA GLY A 261 -7.70 -10.78 10.35
C GLY A 261 -6.91 -11.76 9.51
N CYS A 262 -7.52 -12.21 8.41
CA CYS A 262 -6.96 -13.24 7.53
C CYS A 262 -6.10 -12.68 6.37
N LEU A 263 -6.08 -11.36 6.14
CA LEU A 263 -5.38 -10.74 5.00
C LEU A 263 -3.84 -10.63 5.15
N TYR A 264 -3.26 -11.26 6.16
CA TYR A 264 -1.81 -11.24 6.43
C TYR A 264 -1.06 -12.51 6.03
N GLY A 265 -1.75 -13.51 5.48
CA GLY A 265 -1.15 -14.80 5.13
C GLY A 265 0.15 -14.67 4.34
N PRO A 266 0.14 -14.05 3.15
CA PRO A 266 1.35 -13.96 2.34
C PRO A 266 2.49 -13.13 2.97
N PHE A 267 2.16 -12.11 3.78
CA PHE A 267 3.18 -11.39 4.56
C PHE A 267 3.87 -12.30 5.57
N ARG A 268 3.12 -13.18 6.25
CA ARG A 268 3.71 -14.10 7.24
C ARG A 268 4.66 -15.09 6.59
N ASP A 269 4.34 -15.54 5.38
CA ASP A 269 5.26 -16.38 4.58
C ASP A 269 6.53 -15.60 4.20
N ALA A 270 6.37 -14.34 3.78
CA ALA A 270 7.47 -13.46 3.40
C ALA A 270 8.44 -13.17 4.57
N ALA A 271 7.88 -12.82 5.73
CA ALA A 271 8.61 -12.37 6.91
C ALA A 271 9.02 -13.50 7.86
N GLY A 272 8.58 -14.73 7.62
CA GLY A 272 8.82 -15.85 8.54
C GLY A 272 8.29 -15.59 9.95
N SER A 273 7.15 -14.91 10.04
CA SER A 273 6.64 -14.30 11.27
C SER A 273 5.31 -14.91 11.75
N SER A 274 5.01 -16.16 11.38
CA SER A 274 3.80 -16.83 11.87
C SER A 274 3.91 -17.08 13.38
N PRO A 275 2.89 -16.73 14.19
CA PRO A 275 2.89 -17.06 15.61
C PRO A 275 3.02 -18.57 15.82
N SER A 276 3.88 -18.99 16.74
CA SER A 276 4.07 -20.41 17.06
C SER A 276 2.91 -21.01 17.87
N PHE A 277 2.12 -20.18 18.54
CA PHE A 277 0.90 -20.56 19.23
C PHE A 277 -0.09 -19.39 19.28
N GLY A 278 -1.35 -19.70 19.61
CA GLY A 278 -2.40 -18.70 19.78
C GLY A 278 -2.64 -17.82 18.55
N ASP A 279 -3.03 -16.57 18.81
CA ASP A 279 -3.21 -15.55 17.77
C ASP A 279 -2.84 -14.14 18.29
N ARG A 280 -3.09 -13.13 17.48
CA ARG A 280 -2.75 -11.72 17.78
C ARG A 280 -3.96 -10.89 18.22
N LYS A 281 -5.11 -11.50 18.49
CA LYS A 281 -6.38 -10.80 18.75
C LYS A 281 -6.42 -10.06 20.09
N CYS A 282 -5.47 -10.34 20.99
CA CYS A 282 -5.36 -9.65 22.28
C CYS A 282 -4.69 -8.27 22.19
N TYR A 283 -4.17 -7.86 21.03
CA TYR A 283 -3.55 -6.55 20.83
C TYR A 283 -3.85 -5.94 19.45
N GLN A 284 -3.95 -6.75 18.39
CA GLN A 284 -4.52 -6.26 17.12
C GLN A 284 -6.03 -6.07 17.26
N LEU A 285 -6.56 -4.98 16.69
CA LEU A 285 -7.97 -4.63 16.85
C LEU A 285 -8.89 -5.72 16.28
N PRO A 286 -10.04 -6.03 16.91
CA PRO A 286 -11.02 -6.93 16.31
C PRO A 286 -11.67 -6.26 15.07
N PRO A 287 -12.01 -7.00 13.99
CA PRO A 287 -12.58 -6.41 12.77
C PRO A 287 -13.82 -5.53 12.99
N GLY A 288 -14.72 -5.91 13.91
CA GLY A 288 -15.90 -5.10 14.27
C GLY A 288 -15.60 -3.93 15.20
N GLY A 289 -14.33 -3.68 15.54
CA GLY A 289 -13.88 -2.79 16.61
C GLY A 289 -13.74 -1.32 16.23
N ARG A 290 -14.67 -0.72 15.47
CA ARG A 290 -14.58 0.69 15.02
C ARG A 290 -14.34 1.68 16.17
N GLY A 291 -15.05 1.51 17.29
CA GLY A 291 -14.88 2.36 18.47
C GLY A 291 -13.47 2.29 19.09
N LEU A 292 -12.84 1.10 19.08
CA LEU A 292 -11.45 0.93 19.53
C LEU A 292 -10.47 1.57 18.55
N ALA A 293 -10.69 1.44 17.25
CA ALA A 293 -9.86 2.08 16.22
C ALA A 293 -9.85 3.60 16.39
N ARG A 294 -11.02 4.22 16.54
CA ARG A 294 -11.14 5.68 16.79
C ARG A 294 -10.39 6.10 18.05
N ARG A 295 -10.51 5.35 19.15
CA ARG A 295 -9.78 5.61 20.40
C ARG A 295 -8.26 5.47 20.24
N ALA A 296 -7.80 4.44 19.53
CA ALA A 296 -6.39 4.20 19.27
C ALA A 296 -5.77 5.28 18.37
N ILE A 297 -6.51 5.74 17.35
CA ILE A 297 -6.12 6.89 16.50
C ILE A 297 -5.94 8.13 17.37
N VAL A 298 -6.96 8.51 18.16
CA VAL A 298 -6.89 9.69 19.04
C VAL A 298 -5.75 9.57 20.04
N ARG A 299 -5.54 8.39 20.63
CA ARG A 299 -4.42 8.12 21.53
C ARG A 299 -3.10 8.41 20.82
N ASP A 300 -2.84 7.77 19.68
CA ASP A 300 -1.54 7.85 19.03
C ASP A 300 -1.24 9.26 18.50
N ILE A 301 -2.27 10.02 18.09
CA ILE A 301 -2.16 11.46 17.79
C ILE A 301 -1.66 12.22 19.04
N ASN A 302 -2.32 12.02 20.19
CA ASN A 302 -1.97 12.68 21.44
C ASN A 302 -0.62 12.22 22.01
N GLU A 303 -0.14 11.04 21.61
CA GLU A 303 1.17 10.51 22.00
C GLU A 303 2.30 10.99 21.08
N GLY A 304 2.00 11.76 20.02
CA GLY A 304 2.99 12.43 19.17
C GLY A 304 3.32 11.71 17.86
N ALA A 305 2.41 10.87 17.36
CA ALA A 305 2.52 10.35 15.99
C ALA A 305 2.39 11.48 14.96
N ASP A 306 3.30 11.51 13.99
CA ASP A 306 3.31 12.49 12.91
C ASP A 306 2.47 12.00 11.71
N VAL A 307 2.26 10.68 11.60
CA VAL A 307 1.41 10.04 10.58
C VAL A 307 0.62 8.92 11.25
N ILE A 308 -0.66 8.81 10.89
CA ILE A 308 -1.53 7.72 11.34
C ILE A 308 -1.78 6.75 10.18
N MET A 309 -1.56 5.45 10.42
CA MET A 309 -1.76 4.39 9.45
C MET A 309 -2.92 3.46 9.82
N VAL A 310 -3.74 3.13 8.82
CA VAL A 310 -4.76 2.08 8.87
C VAL A 310 -4.29 0.84 8.12
N LYS A 311 -4.48 -0.35 8.72
CA LYS A 311 -4.05 -1.64 8.17
C LYS A 311 -5.01 -2.77 8.60
N PRO A 312 -5.56 -3.59 7.67
CA PRO A 312 -5.55 -3.49 6.20
C PRO A 312 -6.22 -2.22 5.65
N ALA A 313 -6.15 -1.99 4.34
CA ALA A 313 -6.71 -0.78 3.73
C ALA A 313 -8.10 -0.99 3.11
N GLY A 314 -8.21 -1.82 2.07
CA GLY A 314 -9.42 -1.97 1.26
C GLY A 314 -10.64 -2.49 2.04
N GLN A 315 -10.43 -3.35 3.05
CA GLN A 315 -11.51 -3.80 3.94
C GLN A 315 -11.89 -2.81 5.05
N TYR A 316 -11.16 -1.70 5.20
CA TYR A 316 -11.29 -0.76 6.31
C TYR A 316 -11.29 0.70 5.81
N LEU A 317 -11.85 0.94 4.63
CA LEU A 317 -11.98 2.30 4.05
C LEU A 317 -12.79 3.22 4.96
N ASP A 318 -13.78 2.70 5.69
CA ASP A 318 -14.54 3.43 6.71
C ASP A 318 -13.64 3.91 7.87
N ILE A 319 -12.64 3.11 8.25
CA ILE A 319 -11.67 3.49 9.28
C ILE A 319 -10.65 4.49 8.75
N ILE A 320 -10.28 4.44 7.47
CA ILE A 320 -9.46 5.49 6.84
C ILE A 320 -10.22 6.82 6.86
N SER A 321 -11.52 6.80 6.56
CA SER A 321 -12.38 7.98 6.67
C SER A 321 -12.44 8.51 8.10
N ASP A 322 -12.65 7.63 9.10
CA ASP A 322 -12.59 8.01 10.51
C ASP A 322 -11.23 8.62 10.90
N ALA A 323 -10.14 8.04 10.40
CA ALA A 323 -8.78 8.53 10.66
C ALA A 323 -8.58 9.93 10.04
N LYS A 324 -9.10 10.17 8.84
CA LYS A 324 -9.05 11.49 8.20
C LYS A 324 -9.88 12.53 8.96
N ASP A 325 -11.04 12.16 9.49
CA ASP A 325 -11.87 13.06 10.29
C ASP A 325 -11.20 13.42 11.62
N LEU A 326 -10.66 12.41 12.32
CA LEU A 326 -10.03 12.57 13.63
C LEU A 326 -8.65 13.24 13.54
N GLY A 327 -7.89 12.94 12.49
CA GLY A 327 -6.53 13.43 12.22
C GLY A 327 -6.50 14.34 11.00
N ARG A 328 -7.46 15.26 10.85
CA ARG A 328 -7.62 16.10 9.65
C ARG A 328 -6.36 16.87 9.23
N ASP A 329 -5.54 17.23 10.22
CA ASP A 329 -4.31 18.01 10.07
C ASP A 329 -3.06 17.12 9.93
N LEU A 330 -3.22 15.78 9.96
CA LEU A 330 -2.15 14.81 9.80
C LEU A 330 -2.25 14.08 8.45
N PRO A 331 -1.12 13.64 7.89
CA PRO A 331 -1.12 12.66 6.81
C PRO A 331 -1.70 11.33 7.30
N ILE A 332 -2.50 10.70 6.46
CA ILE A 332 -3.08 9.38 6.71
C ILE A 332 -2.43 8.38 5.77
N ALA A 333 -1.76 7.38 6.33
CA ALA A 333 -1.22 6.26 5.57
C ALA A 333 -2.22 5.10 5.53
N ALA A 334 -2.22 4.36 4.44
CA ALA A 334 -2.99 3.15 4.30
C ALA A 334 -2.11 2.04 3.73
N TYR A 335 -2.17 0.87 4.34
CA TYR A 335 -1.40 -0.29 3.88
C TYR A 335 -2.32 -1.24 3.12
N GLN A 336 -2.18 -1.30 1.80
CA GLN A 336 -2.78 -2.36 0.98
C GLN A 336 -1.99 -3.65 1.20
N VAL A 337 -2.50 -4.52 2.07
CA VAL A 337 -1.71 -5.61 2.63
C VAL A 337 -1.56 -6.77 1.67
N SER A 338 -0.67 -7.69 2.05
CA SER A 338 -0.27 -8.86 1.27
C SER A 338 -1.44 -9.70 0.75
N GLY A 339 -2.48 -9.93 1.55
CA GLY A 339 -3.67 -10.68 1.13
C GLY A 339 -4.56 -9.89 0.16
N GLU A 340 -4.65 -8.56 0.30
CA GLU A 340 -5.42 -7.71 -0.62
C GLU A 340 -4.76 -7.69 -2.00
N PHE A 341 -3.44 -7.52 -2.03
CA PHE A 341 -2.63 -7.62 -3.24
C PHE A 341 -2.77 -8.99 -3.92
N ALA A 342 -2.55 -10.08 -3.16
CA ALA A 342 -2.65 -11.44 -3.69
C ALA A 342 -4.06 -11.78 -4.17
N MET A 343 -5.11 -11.27 -3.51
CA MET A 343 -6.50 -11.44 -3.91
C MET A 343 -6.78 -10.78 -5.27
N ILE A 344 -6.30 -9.54 -5.48
CA ILE A 344 -6.43 -8.85 -6.77
C ILE A 344 -5.70 -9.64 -7.87
N HIS A 345 -4.47 -10.09 -7.62
CA HIS A 345 -3.73 -10.92 -8.57
C HIS A 345 -4.46 -12.23 -8.91
N ALA A 346 -5.00 -12.93 -7.90
CA ALA A 346 -5.71 -14.19 -8.10
C ALA A 346 -6.99 -13.99 -8.92
N ALA A 347 -7.78 -12.97 -8.62
CA ALA A 347 -9.01 -12.65 -9.36
C ALA A 347 -8.73 -12.21 -10.80
N ALA A 348 -7.69 -11.39 -11.02
CA ALA A 348 -7.27 -11.01 -12.36
C ALA A 348 -6.79 -12.22 -13.18
N LYS A 349 -5.99 -13.11 -12.58
CA LYS A 349 -5.55 -14.36 -13.20
C LYS A 349 -6.72 -15.29 -13.55
N ALA A 350 -7.79 -15.27 -12.75
CA ALA A 350 -9.02 -16.02 -13.01
C ALA A 350 -9.93 -15.36 -14.07
N GLY A 351 -9.56 -14.19 -14.60
CA GLY A 351 -10.33 -13.47 -15.61
C GLY A 351 -11.54 -12.71 -15.07
N VAL A 352 -11.61 -12.46 -13.75
CA VAL A 352 -12.72 -11.69 -13.14
C VAL A 352 -12.66 -10.22 -13.57
N PHE A 353 -11.45 -9.66 -13.68
CA PHE A 353 -11.19 -8.29 -14.12
C PHE A 353 -9.76 -8.13 -14.65
N ASP A 354 -9.47 -6.99 -15.30
CA ASP A 354 -8.11 -6.58 -15.63
C ASP A 354 -7.32 -6.18 -14.37
N LEU A 355 -6.04 -6.56 -14.31
CA LEU A 355 -5.17 -6.30 -13.16
C LEU A 355 -4.93 -4.80 -12.94
N LYS A 356 -4.64 -4.05 -14.01
CA LYS A 356 -4.36 -2.62 -13.93
C LYS A 356 -5.61 -1.86 -13.48
N GLY A 357 -6.76 -2.18 -14.08
CA GLY A 357 -8.05 -1.59 -13.69
C GLY A 357 -8.37 -1.78 -12.20
N ALA A 358 -8.31 -3.02 -11.70
CA ALA A 358 -8.61 -3.31 -10.30
C ALA A 358 -7.59 -2.71 -9.32
N ALA A 359 -6.31 -2.67 -9.69
CA ALA A 359 -5.28 -2.03 -8.88
C ALA A 359 -5.55 -0.52 -8.76
N ILE A 360 -5.83 0.18 -9.87
CA ILE A 360 -6.17 1.61 -9.87
C ILE A 360 -7.42 1.86 -9.02
N GLU A 361 -8.51 1.14 -9.24
CA GLU A 361 -9.76 1.32 -8.50
C GLU A 361 -9.59 1.10 -6.98
N SER A 362 -8.78 0.12 -6.59
CA SER A 362 -8.45 -0.13 -5.19
C SER A 362 -7.70 1.05 -4.56
N HIS A 363 -6.71 1.61 -5.24
CA HIS A 363 -5.89 2.71 -4.69
C HIS A 363 -6.63 4.06 -4.74
N GLU A 364 -7.44 4.32 -5.77
CA GLU A 364 -8.34 5.47 -5.82
C GLU A 364 -9.39 5.40 -4.71
N SER A 365 -9.90 4.21 -4.39
CA SER A 365 -10.83 4.02 -3.26
C SER A 365 -10.16 4.32 -1.91
N ILE A 366 -8.89 3.96 -1.75
CA ILE A 366 -8.09 4.29 -0.56
C ILE A 366 -7.86 5.82 -0.45
N LEU A 367 -7.55 6.49 -1.57
CA LEU A 367 -7.42 7.95 -1.63
C LEU A 367 -8.73 8.65 -1.31
N ARG A 368 -9.84 8.20 -1.92
CA ARG A 368 -11.19 8.72 -1.68
C ARG A 368 -11.58 8.62 -0.21
N ALA A 369 -11.14 7.57 0.47
CA ALA A 369 -11.36 7.41 1.90
C ALA A 369 -10.53 8.38 2.78
N GLY A 370 -9.58 9.12 2.21
CA GLY A 370 -8.84 10.17 2.89
C GLY A 370 -7.34 9.92 3.05
N ALA A 371 -6.82 8.79 2.56
CA ALA A 371 -5.39 8.50 2.62
C ALA A 371 -4.57 9.46 1.73
N THR A 372 -3.38 9.82 2.21
CA THR A 372 -2.37 10.63 1.51
C THR A 372 -1.10 9.84 1.21
N ILE A 373 -0.91 8.70 1.87
CA ILE A 373 0.28 7.85 1.77
C ILE A 373 -0.18 6.40 1.56
N LEU A 374 0.44 5.70 0.61
CA LEU A 374 0.07 4.35 0.20
C LEU A 374 1.26 3.41 0.42
N VAL A 375 1.12 2.45 1.33
CA VAL A 375 2.06 1.33 1.43
C VAL A 375 1.50 0.19 0.58
N SER A 376 2.16 -0.13 -0.53
CA SER A 376 1.62 -1.07 -1.52
C SER A 376 2.68 -1.86 -2.27
N TYR A 377 2.38 -3.14 -2.53
CA TYR A 377 3.21 -4.01 -3.35
C TYR A 377 3.05 -3.76 -4.86
N PHE A 378 1.99 -3.04 -5.28
CA PHE A 378 1.82 -2.57 -6.67
C PHE A 378 2.70 -1.35 -6.99
N THR A 379 3.55 -0.90 -6.07
CA THR A 379 4.37 0.30 -6.29
C THR A 379 5.18 0.24 -7.60
N PRO A 380 5.89 -0.86 -7.94
CA PRO A 380 6.58 -0.96 -9.22
C PRO A 380 5.66 -0.72 -10.42
N GLU A 381 4.47 -1.29 -10.42
CA GLU A 381 3.47 -1.14 -11.49
C GLU A 381 2.94 0.31 -11.57
N PHE A 382 2.64 0.95 -10.44
CA PHE A 382 2.16 2.34 -10.42
C PHE A 382 3.22 3.34 -10.87
N LEU A 383 4.51 3.06 -10.64
CA LEU A 383 5.59 3.88 -11.16
C LEU A 383 5.59 3.89 -12.70
N ASP A 384 5.18 2.80 -13.34
CA ASP A 384 5.04 2.73 -14.80
C ASP A 384 3.69 3.29 -15.29
N TRP A 385 2.60 2.99 -14.56
CA TRP A 385 1.25 3.37 -14.99
C TRP A 385 0.96 4.86 -14.85
N LEU A 386 1.60 5.57 -13.92
CA LEU A 386 1.39 7.00 -13.69
C LEU A 386 2.25 7.92 -14.58
N ASP A 387 3.10 7.37 -15.45
CA ASP A 387 3.82 8.15 -16.47
C ASP A 387 2.99 8.43 -17.73
N ASN A 388 1.81 7.81 -17.86
CA ASN A 388 1.00 7.83 -19.08
C ASN A 388 -0.38 8.44 -18.88
#